data_AF-A0A9P8AR16-F1
#
_entry.id   AF-A0A9P8AR16-F1
#
_cell.length_a   1.000
_cell.length_b   1.000
_cell.length_c   1.000
_cell.angle_alpha   90.00
_cell.angle_beta   90.00
_cell.angle_gamma   90.00
#
_symmetry.space_group_name_H-M   'P 1'
#
loop_
_entity.id
_entity.type
_entity.pdbx_description
1 polymer ?
#
loop_
_entity_poly.entity_id
_entity_poly.type
_entity_poly.pdbx_seq_one_letter_code
_entity_poly.pdbx_strand_id
1 'polypeptide(L)'
;DEDYPFDNNTLRGQRTRGQICAYAGATMTMQFRTHLFTVLIFGPYARLLRWDRSSVIVSRRFNYVEYPLILFRFYKRFAQLTLAQRGRD
;
A
#
# COMPACT_ATOMS: atom_id res chain seq x y z
N ASP A 1 10.51 -15.00 10.31
CA ASP A 1 10.85 -14.40 9.00
C ASP A 1 12.17 -13.63 9.03
N GLU A 2 13.24 -14.15 9.65
CA GLU A 2 14.56 -13.48 9.61
C GLU A 2 15.09 -13.30 8.18
N ASP A 3 14.63 -14.13 7.24
CA ASP A 3 15.04 -14.12 5.84
C ASP A 3 14.41 -13.00 4.99
N TYR A 4 13.38 -12.31 5.48
CA TYR A 4 12.75 -11.20 4.76
C TYR A 4 12.46 -10.01 5.68
N PRO A 5 13.35 -9.01 5.76
CA PRO A 5 13.18 -7.88 6.66
C PRO A 5 11.95 -7.06 6.29
N PHE A 6 11.39 -6.36 7.28
CA PHE A 6 10.25 -5.48 7.05
C PHE A 6 10.57 -4.40 6.01
N ASP A 7 11.74 -3.80 6.13
CA ASP A 7 12.32 -2.91 5.13
C ASP A 7 13.50 -3.59 4.44
N ASN A 8 13.41 -3.75 3.13
CA ASN A 8 14.47 -4.33 2.33
C ASN A 8 15.47 -3.23 1.92
N ASN A 9 16.61 -3.21 2.60
CA ASN A 9 17.67 -2.22 2.39
C ASN A 9 18.57 -2.47 1.15
N THR A 10 18.25 -3.45 0.30
CA THR A 10 18.92 -3.58 -0.99
C THR A 10 18.68 -2.37 -1.89
N LEU A 11 19.60 -2.09 -2.82
CA LEU A 11 19.44 -1.00 -3.78
C LEU A 11 18.13 -1.09 -4.58
N ARG A 12 17.71 -2.31 -4.93
CA ARG A 12 16.43 -2.54 -5.60
C ARG A 12 15.25 -2.21 -4.70
N GLY A 13 15.27 -2.63 -3.43
CA GLY A 13 14.24 -2.31 -2.44
C GLY A 13 14.07 -0.80 -2.24
N GLN A 14 15.19 -0.08 -2.09
CA GLN A 14 15.20 1.38 -1.96
C GLN A 14 14.62 2.08 -3.21
N ARG A 15 15.02 1.65 -4.41
CA ARG A 15 14.49 2.20 -5.68
C ARG A 15 12.99 1.94 -5.83
N THR A 16 12.54 0.72 -5.57
CA THR A 16 11.11 0.37 -5.59
C THR A 16 10.31 1.24 -4.63
N ARG A 17 10.80 1.44 -3.40
CA ARG A 17 10.16 2.33 -2.43
C ARG A 17 10.09 3.77 -2.95
N GLY A 18 11.20 4.31 -3.46
CA GLY A 18 11.24 5.65 -4.04
C GLY A 18 10.22 5.84 -5.17
N GLN A 19 10.11 4.85 -6.06
CA GLN A 19 9.14 4.87 -7.16
C GLN A 19 7.69 4.84 -6.65
N ILE A 20 7.38 3.97 -5.70
CA ILE A 20 6.02 3.90 -5.13
C ILE A 20 5.67 5.20 -4.40
N CYS A 21 6.61 5.78 -3.64
CA CYS A 21 6.42 7.08 -2.99
C CYS A 21 6.12 8.19 -4.02
N ALA A 22 6.88 8.23 -5.13
CA ALA A 22 6.66 9.20 -6.19
C ALA A 22 5.26 9.07 -6.82
N TYR A 23 4.82 7.83 -7.09
CA TYR A 23 3.48 7.57 -7.64
C TYR A 23 2.36 7.94 -6.67
N ALA A 24 2.51 7.60 -5.39
CA ALA A 24 1.54 7.98 -4.36
C ALA A 24 1.45 9.51 -4.24
N GLY A 25 2.58 10.21 -4.17
CA GLY A 25 2.64 11.67 -4.09
C GLY A 25 2.01 12.36 -5.30
N ALA A 26 2.32 11.91 -6.52
CA ALA A 26 1.71 12.41 -7.74
C ALA A 26 0.19 12.19 -7.76
N THR A 27 -0.26 10.96 -7.44
CA THR A 27 -1.69 10.61 -7.40
C THR A 27 -2.45 11.47 -6.39
N MET A 28 -1.90 11.65 -5.18
CA MET A 28 -2.54 12.44 -4.14
C MET A 28 -2.64 13.92 -4.51
N THR A 29 -1.61 14.46 -5.15
CA THR A 29 -1.58 15.87 -5.59
C THR A 29 -2.54 16.11 -6.74
N MET A 30 -2.55 15.24 -7.76
CA MET A 30 -3.37 15.42 -8.96
C MET A 30 -4.86 15.14 -8.75
N GLN A 31 -5.21 14.31 -7.76
CA GLN A 31 -6.60 13.91 -7.51
C GLN A 31 -7.20 14.52 -6.23
N PHE A 32 -6.55 15.53 -5.64
CA PHE A 32 -6.97 16.19 -4.39
C PHE A 32 -7.30 15.18 -3.29
N ARG A 33 -6.31 14.34 -2.94
CA ARG A 33 -6.49 13.29 -1.93
C ARG A 33 -5.89 13.67 -0.58
N THR A 34 -6.68 13.51 0.48
CA THR A 34 -6.20 13.61 1.88
C THR A 34 -5.36 12.41 2.28
N HIS A 35 -5.69 11.23 1.75
CA HIS A 35 -4.95 9.99 1.92
C HIS A 35 -5.19 9.04 0.73
N LEU A 36 -4.30 8.07 0.54
CA LEU A 36 -4.38 7.09 -0.54
C LEU A 36 -4.17 5.68 0.02
N PHE A 37 -4.93 4.71 -0.49
CA PHE A 37 -4.66 3.30 -0.22
C PHE A 37 -4.04 2.64 -1.46
N THR A 38 -2.97 1.87 -1.26
CA THR A 38 -2.37 1.06 -2.32
C THR A 38 -2.12 -0.37 -1.84
N VAL A 39 -2.06 -1.30 -2.79
CA VAL A 39 -1.66 -2.69 -2.54
C VAL A 39 -0.35 -2.91 -3.30
N LEU A 40 0.70 -3.28 -2.57
CA LEU A 40 1.99 -3.64 -3.14
C LEU A 40 2.06 -5.17 -3.28
N ILE A 41 2.18 -5.67 -4.50
CA ILE A 41 2.30 -7.10 -4.82
C ILE A 41 3.76 -7.42 -5.19
N PHE A 42 4.31 -8.50 -4.63
CA PHE A 42 5.67 -8.97 -4.90
C PHE A 42 5.77 -10.49 -4.69
N GLY A 43 5.94 -11.23 -5.78
CA GLY A 43 5.84 -12.69 -5.75
C GLY A 43 4.45 -13.12 -5.24
N PRO A 44 4.34 -14.14 -4.37
CA PRO A 44 3.07 -14.55 -3.77
C PRO A 44 2.64 -13.66 -2.58
N TYR A 45 3.39 -12.60 -2.29
CA TYR A 45 3.18 -11.75 -1.12
C TYR A 45 2.58 -10.40 -1.49
N ALA A 46 1.83 -9.85 -0.53
CA ALA A 46 1.26 -8.52 -0.63
C ALA A 46 1.50 -7.73 0.66
N ARG A 47 1.48 -6.40 0.51
CA ARG A 47 1.34 -5.44 1.61
C ARG A 47 0.22 -4.47 1.27
N LEU A 48 -0.60 -4.16 2.27
CA LEU A 48 -1.54 -3.03 2.25
C LEU A 48 -0.81 -1.79 2.78
N LEU A 49 -0.96 -0.68 2.06
CA LEU A 49 -0.36 0.61 2.37
C LEU A 49 -1.45 1.69 2.48
N ARG A 50 -1.36 2.55 3.49
CA ARG A 50 -2.15 3.77 3.62
C ARG A 50 -1.20 4.96 3.69
N TRP A 51 -1.24 5.80 2.66
CA TRP A 51 -0.46 7.01 2.53
C TRP A 51 -1.20 8.19 3.14
N ASP A 52 -0.47 9.02 3.86
CA ASP A 52 -0.87 10.33 4.34
C ASP A 52 0.10 11.38 3.72
N ARG A 53 -0.06 12.68 4.01
CA ARG A 53 0.76 13.74 3.41
C ARG A 53 2.23 13.71 3.84
N SER A 54 2.55 13.08 4.96
CA SER A 54 3.88 13.04 5.57
C SER A 54 4.41 11.62 5.80
N SER A 55 3.57 10.60 5.73
CA SER A 55 3.91 9.25 6.15
C SER A 55 3.16 8.15 5.39
N VAL A 56 3.58 6.91 5.60
CA VAL A 56 2.89 5.73 5.10
C VAL A 56 2.81 4.67 6.19
N ILE A 57 1.60 4.15 6.40
CA ILE A 57 1.37 2.99 7.26
C ILE A 57 1.40 1.74 6.38
N VAL A 58 2.27 0.79 6.71
CA VAL A 58 2.48 -0.42 5.93
C VAL A 58 2.20 -1.65 6.80
N SER A 59 1.35 -2.53 6.32
CA SER A 59 1.10 -3.83 6.98
C SER A 59 2.32 -4.76 6.92
N ARG A 60 2.34 -5.77 7.79
CA ARG A 60 3.21 -6.95 7.60
C ARG A 60 2.87 -7.59 6.25
N ARG A 61 3.88 -8.14 5.58
CA ARG A 61 3.65 -8.94 4.37
C ARG A 61 2.74 -10.13 4.69
N PHE A 62 1.90 -10.52 3.76
CA PHE A 62 1.10 -11.74 3.85
C PHE A 62 1.11 -12.45 2.49
N ASN A 63 1.09 -13.78 2.50
CA ASN A 63 0.96 -14.56 1.27
C ASN A 63 -0.50 -14.46 0.79
N TYR A 64 -0.76 -13.78 -0.33
CA TYR A 64 -2.13 -13.59 -0.81
C TYR A 64 -2.66 -14.81 -1.59
N VAL A 65 -1.78 -15.75 -1.95
CA VAL A 65 -2.17 -17.03 -2.56
C VAL A 65 -2.69 -17.99 -1.49
N GLU A 66 -2.01 -18.06 -0.34
CA GLU A 66 -2.45 -18.86 0.82
C GLU A 66 -3.60 -18.20 1.58
N TYR A 67 -3.58 -16.87 1.71
CA TYR A 67 -4.56 -16.10 2.49
C TYR A 67 -5.32 -15.07 1.63
N PRO A 68 -6.04 -15.49 0.57
CA PRO A 68 -6.69 -14.58 -0.37
C PRO A 68 -7.78 -13.72 0.27
N LEU A 69 -8.38 -14.21 1.37
CA LEU A 69 -9.43 -13.50 2.09
C LEU A 69 -8.96 -12.18 2.69
N ILE A 70 -7.67 -11.99 2.96
CA ILE A 70 -7.15 -10.71 3.46
C ILE A 70 -7.34 -9.62 2.39
N LEU A 71 -6.94 -9.92 1.15
CA LEU A 71 -7.05 -8.99 0.04
C LEU A 71 -8.51 -8.77 -0.37
N PHE A 72 -9.30 -9.85 -0.42
CA PHE A 72 -10.74 -9.77 -0.68
C PHE A 72 -11.46 -8.88 0.34
N ARG A 73 -11.21 -9.08 1.65
CA ARG A 73 -11.82 -8.26 2.71
C ARG A 73 -11.40 -6.81 2.62
N PHE A 74 -10.14 -6.54 2.26
CA PHE A 74 -9.67 -5.18 2.03
C PHE A 74 -10.46 -4.50 0.92
N TYR A 75 -10.54 -5.09 -0.28
CA TYR A 75 -11.29 -4.51 -1.40
C TYR A 75 -12.79 -4.41 -1.13
N LYS A 76 -13.39 -5.41 -0.48
CA LYS A 76 -14.80 -5.36 -0.07
C LYS A 76 -15.07 -4.17 0.85
N ARG A 77 -14.25 -3.98 1.88
CA ARG A 77 -14.39 -2.84 2.81
C ARG A 77 -14.13 -1.51 2.10
N PHE A 78 -13.09 -1.44 1.27
CA PHE A 78 -12.77 -0.24 0.49
C PHE A 78 -13.93 0.17 -0.44
N ALA A 79 -14.58 -0.80 -1.10
CA ALA A 79 -15.73 -0.57 -1.96
C ALA A 79 -16.97 -0.06 -1.21
N GLN A 80 -17.04 -0.27 0.11
CA GLN A 80 -18.11 0.22 0.97
C GLN A 80 -17.83 1.61 1.56
N LEU A 81 -16.61 2.15 1.41
CA LEU A 81 -16.24 3.47 1.92
C LEU A 81 -16.87 4.59 1.09
N THR A 82 -17.22 5.69 1.76
CA THR A 82 -17.58 6.96 1.13
C THR A 82 -16.39 7.59 0.39
N LEU A 83 -16.65 8.61 -0.44
CA LEU A 83 -15.56 9.31 -1.15
C LEU A 83 -14.53 9.92 -0.18
N ALA A 84 -15.00 10.56 0.90
CA ALA A 84 -14.15 11.11 1.94
C ALA A 84 -13.32 10.03 2.66
N GLN A 85 -13.93 8.88 2.96
CA GLN A 85 -13.22 7.74 3.56
C GLN A 85 -12.24 7.06 2.59
N ARG A 86 -12.40 7.24 1.27
CA ARG A 86 -11.40 6.89 0.26
C ARG A 86 -10.38 8.00 0.02
N GLY A 87 -10.44 9.05 0.84
CA GLY A 87 -9.50 10.15 0.85
C GLY A 87 -9.71 11.18 -0.23
N ARG A 88 -10.89 11.32 -0.84
CA ARG A 88 -11.20 12.56 -1.59
C ARG A 88 -11.48 13.68 -0.59
N ASP A 89 -10.85 14.82 -0.84
CA ASP A 89 -11.23 16.10 -0.24
C ASP A 89 -12.55 16.61 -0.86
#